data_AF-A0A946ZHM3-F1
#
_entry.id   AF-A0A946ZHM3-F1
#
_cell.length_a   1.000
_cell.length_b   1.000
_cell.length_c   1.000
_cell.angle_alpha   90.00
_cell.angle_beta   90.00
_cell.angle_gamma   90.00
#
_symmetry.space_group_name_H-M   'P 1'
#
loop_
_entity.id
_entity.type
_entity.pdbx_description
1 polymer ?
#
loop_
_entity_poly.entity_id
_entity_poly.type
_entity_poly.pdbx_seq_one_letter_code
_entity_poly.pdbx_strand_id
1 'polypeptide(L)'
;MRTPIDPKILRRIKDNSITRLSFKQRELFNLFVIDDVFPTESVIKARHQAIPIDRPTAVIFVDEQPLANWAHDCRYFLYDVKNAELYREVKASFPPYLNKEPEFFKAFHRPVVQQNPMREIWSLDRDIMMPWRIPKGKRYAILFSGLSNNRHTNDMEFLFRLLVDDFHFDKKDITVLNYDGTINYSGWPQPVTNWPGDGTPYEMTVDDPGTKAAFENAINSLKTKLKKDDLLLIHTNNHGGHNGTESYLCTYSGADYLATDFANKLAELPEYSDLIMMMEQCHSGGFNDLVIENSTAKRTTFAGACTEGKSSIGGPDFDPFAMDWISAFARVTPYGSTLVSDPDYDHSGKVSSKEAFAYADKVHDNYDSPVYTAYGNEASDQDLHQNWKYLFRYRDFIVKELKIFYDRLDDKKKYKKLLKARILPLLSEMDDKFVIEMPEEERAKEMIKSVIQDFKYRKELVEELMV
;
A
#
# COMPACT_ATOMS: atom_id res chain seq x y z
N MET A 1 32.19 33.48 -37.13
CA MET A 1 30.84 34.00 -36.82
C MET A 1 29.89 32.82 -36.86
N ARG A 2 28.98 32.70 -35.88
CA ARG A 2 27.96 31.65 -35.89
C ARG A 2 26.90 31.97 -36.95
N THR A 3 26.37 30.94 -37.60
CA THR A 3 25.29 31.03 -38.56
C THR A 3 24.18 30.08 -38.10
N PRO A 4 23.21 30.54 -37.29
CA PRO A 4 22.10 29.71 -36.85
C PRO A 4 21.33 29.11 -38.03
N ILE A 5 20.78 27.91 -37.83
CA ILE A 5 20.00 27.24 -38.87
C ILE A 5 18.65 27.96 -39.00
N ASP A 6 18.17 28.16 -40.23
CA ASP A 6 16.82 28.70 -40.46
C ASP A 6 15.77 27.88 -39.69
N PRO A 7 14.88 28.49 -38.90
CA PRO A 7 13.95 27.75 -38.04
C PRO A 7 13.03 26.77 -38.79
N LYS A 8 12.64 27.07 -40.04
CA LYS A 8 11.79 26.17 -40.83
C LYS A 8 12.58 24.96 -41.31
N ILE A 9 13.82 25.18 -41.75
CA ILE A 9 14.76 24.10 -42.10
C ILE A 9 15.07 23.24 -40.88
N LEU A 10 15.38 23.85 -39.75
CA LEU A 10 15.67 23.18 -38.49
C LEU A 10 14.53 22.27 -38.04
N ARG A 11 13.28 22.75 -38.14
CA ARG A 11 12.09 21.95 -37.82
C ARG A 11 11.98 20.72 -38.73
N ARG A 12 12.14 20.89 -40.05
CA ARG A 12 12.09 19.79 -41.02
C ARG A 12 13.17 18.73 -40.75
N ILE A 13 14.38 19.17 -40.39
CA ILE A 13 15.50 18.28 -40.04
C ILE A 13 15.15 17.47 -38.77
N LYS A 14 14.66 18.12 -37.72
CA LYS A 14 14.24 17.45 -36.48
C LYS A 14 13.16 16.40 -36.74
N ASP A 15 12.11 16.76 -37.45
CA ASP A 15 11.00 15.86 -37.80
C ASP A 15 11.49 14.66 -38.64
N ASN A 16 12.37 14.90 -39.62
CA ASN A 16 12.97 13.84 -40.43
C ASN A 16 13.83 12.90 -39.57
N SER A 17 14.67 13.44 -38.69
CA SER A 17 15.56 12.64 -37.85
C SER A 17 14.80 11.70 -36.90
N ILE A 18 13.66 12.15 -36.36
CA ILE A 18 12.79 11.31 -35.51
C ILE A 18 12.07 10.26 -36.33
N THR A 19 11.50 10.63 -37.48
CA THR A 19 10.69 9.72 -38.30
C THR A 19 11.51 8.54 -38.87
N ARG A 20 12.83 8.72 -39.04
CA ARG A 20 13.76 7.67 -39.46
C ARG A 20 14.04 6.59 -38.41
N LEU A 21 13.83 6.88 -37.13
CA LEU A 21 14.00 5.91 -36.06
C LEU A 21 12.75 5.01 -35.96
N SER A 22 12.97 3.72 -35.71
CA SER A 22 11.89 2.79 -35.36
C SER A 22 11.25 3.19 -34.02
N PHE A 23 10.03 2.69 -33.73
CA PHE A 23 9.35 2.96 -32.46
C PHE A 23 10.26 2.67 -31.25
N LYS A 24 10.89 1.49 -31.22
CA LYS A 24 11.82 1.08 -30.15
C LYS A 24 13.04 2.00 -30.06
N GLN A 25 13.58 2.47 -31.18
CA GLN A 25 14.72 3.40 -31.18
C GLN A 25 14.33 4.78 -30.66
N ARG A 26 13.10 5.25 -30.93
CA ARG A 26 12.60 6.52 -30.38
C ARG A 26 12.37 6.48 -28.88
N GLU A 27 12.23 5.31 -28.26
CA GLU A 27 12.14 5.20 -26.80
C GLU A 27 13.52 5.11 -26.13
N LEU A 28 14.53 4.64 -26.85
CA LEU A 28 15.85 4.34 -26.29
C LEU A 28 16.93 5.37 -26.61
N PHE A 29 16.79 6.17 -27.68
CA PHE A 29 17.84 7.06 -28.17
C PHE A 29 17.55 8.53 -27.87
N ASN A 30 18.60 9.29 -27.55
CA ASN A 30 18.52 10.74 -27.39
C ASN A 30 19.08 11.45 -28.63
N LEU A 31 18.40 12.51 -29.09
CA LEU A 31 18.84 13.31 -30.24
C LEU A 31 19.06 14.76 -29.83
N PHE A 32 20.17 15.28 -30.33
CA PHE A 32 20.64 16.63 -30.11
C PHE A 32 20.91 17.29 -31.45
N VAL A 33 20.61 18.57 -31.56
CA VAL A 33 20.98 19.37 -32.71
C VAL A 33 22.14 20.28 -32.35
N ILE A 34 23.10 20.41 -33.27
CA ILE A 34 24.07 21.48 -33.25
C ILE A 34 23.46 22.62 -34.09
N ASP A 35 22.88 23.62 -33.42
CA ASP A 35 22.16 24.76 -34.00
C ASP A 35 23.12 25.82 -34.56
N ASP A 36 23.98 25.38 -35.48
CA ASP A 36 24.95 26.18 -36.23
C ASP A 36 25.23 25.49 -37.57
N VAL A 37 25.39 26.27 -38.64
CA VAL A 37 25.71 25.75 -39.97
C VAL A 37 27.22 25.52 -40.07
N PHE A 38 27.61 24.26 -40.27
CA PHE A 38 29.02 23.90 -40.54
C PHE A 38 29.37 24.27 -41.98
N PRO A 39 30.38 25.14 -42.22
CA PRO A 39 30.75 25.53 -43.57
C PRO A 39 31.49 24.38 -44.29
N THR A 40 31.52 24.46 -45.62
CA THR A 40 32.36 23.59 -46.46
C THR A 40 33.82 23.62 -45.98
N GLU A 41 34.50 22.48 -46.05
CA GLU A 41 35.87 22.24 -45.57
C GLU A 41 36.05 22.26 -44.04
N SER A 42 34.98 22.47 -43.26
CA SER A 42 35.05 22.28 -41.81
C SER A 42 35.09 20.81 -41.40
N VAL A 43 35.42 20.56 -40.13
CA VAL A 43 35.54 19.20 -39.58
C VAL A 43 34.83 19.13 -38.23
N ILE A 44 33.94 18.15 -38.06
CA ILE A 44 33.39 17.79 -36.75
C ILE A 44 34.40 16.86 -36.07
N LYS A 45 34.77 17.17 -34.83
CA LYS A 45 35.72 16.39 -34.03
C LYS A 45 34.98 15.50 -33.02
N ALA A 46 34.75 14.24 -33.37
CA ALA A 46 34.22 13.22 -32.45
C ALA A 46 35.39 12.56 -31.69
N ARG A 47 36.09 13.35 -30.87
CA ARG A 47 37.33 13.00 -30.16
C ARG A 47 38.45 12.44 -31.05
N HIS A 48 38.44 11.14 -31.30
CA HIS A 48 39.46 10.42 -32.10
C HIS A 48 39.10 10.32 -33.59
N GLN A 49 37.89 10.74 -33.98
CA GLN A 49 37.42 10.70 -35.36
C GLN A 49 37.18 12.12 -35.89
N ALA A 50 37.73 12.40 -37.08
CA ALA A 50 37.48 13.62 -37.84
C ALA A 50 36.41 13.34 -38.91
N ILE A 51 35.33 14.12 -38.92
CA ILE A 51 34.25 14.00 -39.89
C ILE A 51 34.29 15.24 -40.80
N PRO A 52 34.84 15.14 -42.02
CA PRO A 52 34.96 16.28 -42.94
C PRO A 52 33.61 16.65 -43.55
N ILE A 53 33.41 17.96 -43.75
CA ILE A 53 32.20 18.58 -44.29
C ILE A 53 32.47 19.12 -45.69
N ASP A 54 31.72 18.65 -46.69
CA ASP A 54 31.89 18.98 -48.11
C ASP A 54 30.90 20.04 -48.62
N ARG A 55 29.90 20.41 -47.80
CA ARG A 55 28.86 21.39 -48.11
C ARG A 55 28.35 22.06 -46.83
N PRO A 56 27.62 23.18 -46.91
CA PRO A 56 26.97 23.76 -45.72
C PRO A 56 26.02 22.74 -45.05
N THR A 57 26.30 22.39 -43.79
CA THR A 57 25.70 21.21 -43.14
C THR A 57 25.11 21.51 -41.77
N ALA A 58 23.91 20.98 -41.52
CA ALA A 58 23.29 20.87 -40.21
C ALA A 58 23.52 19.47 -39.62
N VAL A 59 23.73 19.39 -38.31
CA VAL A 59 24.16 18.16 -37.63
C VAL A 59 23.16 17.76 -36.56
N ILE A 60 22.68 16.52 -36.64
CA ILE A 60 21.99 15.85 -35.53
C ILE A 60 22.93 14.79 -34.96
N PHE A 61 23.21 14.90 -33.66
CA PHE A 61 23.89 13.86 -32.90
C PHE A 61 22.85 12.92 -32.30
N VAL A 62 23.04 11.63 -32.52
CA VAL A 62 22.17 10.55 -32.05
C VAL A 62 22.96 9.73 -31.04
N ASP A 63 22.55 9.80 -29.78
CA ASP A 63 23.09 9.00 -28.70
C ASP A 63 22.25 7.72 -28.58
N GLU A 64 22.86 6.58 -28.90
CA GLU A 64 22.16 5.29 -28.91
C GLU A 64 22.21 4.59 -27.55
N GLN A 65 23.03 5.07 -26.62
CA GLN A 65 23.18 4.51 -25.29
C GLN A 65 23.30 5.63 -24.23
N PRO A 66 22.24 6.42 -23.98
CA PRO A 66 22.37 7.66 -23.21
C PRO A 66 22.66 7.51 -21.71
N LEU A 67 22.70 6.27 -21.21
CA LEU A 67 23.08 5.93 -19.84
C LEU A 67 24.52 5.39 -19.75
N ALA A 68 25.17 5.14 -20.89
CA ALA A 68 26.57 4.76 -20.93
C ALA A 68 27.46 5.97 -20.60
N ASN A 69 28.67 5.72 -20.13
CA ASN A 69 29.54 6.78 -19.63
C ASN A 69 30.21 7.57 -20.78
N TRP A 70 31.40 7.18 -21.26
CA TRP A 70 32.17 8.02 -22.20
C TRP A 70 32.31 7.48 -23.62
N ALA A 71 32.55 6.18 -23.80
CA ALA A 71 32.73 5.59 -25.13
C ALA A 71 31.61 4.57 -25.37
N HIS A 72 30.68 4.90 -26.27
CA HIS A 72 29.51 4.08 -26.56
C HIS A 72 28.98 4.37 -27.97
N ASP A 73 28.10 3.50 -28.47
CA ASP A 73 27.54 3.66 -29.80
C ASP A 73 26.78 4.98 -29.92
N CYS A 74 27.15 5.77 -30.93
CA CYS A 74 26.46 6.99 -31.32
C CYS A 74 26.60 7.25 -32.82
N ARG A 75 25.79 8.16 -33.35
CA ARG A 75 25.76 8.52 -34.77
C ARG A 75 25.64 10.02 -35.00
N TYR A 76 26.13 10.46 -36.15
CA TYR A 76 25.92 11.81 -36.68
C TYR A 76 25.10 11.72 -37.96
N PHE A 77 23.99 12.45 -38.01
CA PHE A 77 23.22 12.67 -39.22
C PHE A 77 23.57 14.04 -39.79
N LEU A 78 24.02 14.07 -41.03
CA LEU A 78 24.45 15.27 -41.74
C LEU A 78 23.41 15.66 -42.78
N TYR A 79 22.83 16.84 -42.60
CA TYR A 79 21.76 17.37 -43.43
C TYR A 79 22.24 18.54 -44.28
N ASP A 80 21.81 18.60 -45.54
CA ASP A 80 22.03 19.76 -46.39
C ASP A 80 21.07 20.88 -45.95
N VAL A 81 21.64 22.03 -45.61
CA VAL A 81 20.87 23.17 -45.06
C VAL A 81 19.95 23.83 -46.08
N LYS A 82 20.13 23.59 -47.38
CA LYS A 82 19.28 24.20 -48.42
C LYS A 82 17.93 23.51 -48.54
N ASN A 83 17.90 22.18 -48.41
CA ASN A 83 16.70 21.38 -48.69
C ASN A 83 16.23 20.51 -47.50
N ALA A 84 16.99 20.49 -46.39
CA ALA A 84 16.75 19.66 -45.21
C ALA A 84 16.83 18.15 -45.47
N GLU A 85 17.58 17.72 -46.49
CA GLU A 85 17.76 16.30 -46.80
C GLU A 85 18.99 15.73 -46.10
N LEU A 86 18.82 14.54 -45.52
CA LEU A 86 19.91 13.75 -44.96
C LEU A 86 20.77 13.23 -46.11
N TYR A 87 22.04 13.60 -46.15
CA TYR A 87 22.96 13.13 -47.20
C TYR A 87 24.03 12.16 -46.67
N ARG A 88 24.25 12.09 -45.35
CA ARG A 88 25.22 11.16 -44.76
C ARG A 88 24.90 10.80 -43.31
N GLU A 89 25.02 9.52 -42.99
CA GLU A 89 25.06 9.01 -41.61
C GLU A 89 26.47 8.55 -41.28
N VAL A 90 26.97 8.88 -40.09
CA VAL A 90 28.32 8.53 -39.65
C VAL A 90 28.24 7.87 -38.28
N LYS A 91 28.68 6.61 -38.17
CA LYS A 91 28.87 5.94 -36.88
C LYS A 91 30.09 6.50 -36.15
N ALA A 92 29.96 6.66 -34.84
CA ALA A 92 30.99 7.18 -33.95
C ALA A 92 30.88 6.53 -32.57
N SER A 93 31.83 6.83 -31.69
CA SER A 93 31.83 6.35 -30.30
C SER A 93 31.92 7.47 -29.25
N PHE A 94 31.89 8.74 -29.70
CA PHE A 94 32.00 9.92 -28.83
C PHE A 94 31.11 11.07 -29.30
N PRO A 95 30.55 11.86 -28.36
CA PRO A 95 29.83 13.09 -28.67
C PRO A 95 30.76 14.19 -29.23
N PRO A 96 30.20 15.24 -29.84
CA PRO A 96 30.99 16.32 -30.44
C PRO A 96 31.68 17.19 -29.37
N TYR A 97 31.22 17.15 -28.13
CA TYR A 97 31.74 17.92 -26.99
C TYR A 97 31.80 17.02 -25.74
N LEU A 98 32.96 16.94 -25.07
CA LEU A 98 33.17 16.06 -23.90
C LEU A 98 33.09 16.77 -22.55
N ASN A 99 33.33 18.07 -22.52
CA ASN A 99 33.45 18.83 -21.27
C ASN A 99 32.25 19.77 -21.10
N LYS A 100 32.35 20.97 -21.69
CA LYS A 100 31.30 21.98 -21.64
C LYS A 100 30.58 22.03 -22.97
N GLU A 101 29.34 21.60 -22.96
CA GLU A 101 28.44 21.72 -24.11
C GLU A 101 28.20 23.19 -24.43
N PRO A 102 28.31 23.60 -25.71
CA PRO A 102 27.96 24.96 -26.09
C PRO A 102 26.44 25.15 -26.12
N GLU A 103 25.97 26.39 -25.95
CA GLU A 103 24.54 26.74 -25.93
C GLU A 103 23.76 26.34 -27.19
N PHE A 104 24.44 26.19 -28.32
CA PHE A 104 23.84 25.75 -29.58
C PHE A 104 23.76 24.21 -29.71
N PHE A 105 24.28 23.44 -28.74
CA PHE A 105 24.06 22.00 -28.67
C PHE A 105 22.80 21.74 -27.84
N LYS A 106 21.67 21.47 -28.52
CA LYS A 106 20.35 21.43 -27.90
C LYS A 106 19.70 20.07 -28.06
N ALA A 107 19.29 19.45 -26.95
CA ALA A 107 18.41 18.28 -26.98
C ALA A 107 17.04 18.67 -27.57
N PHE A 108 16.46 17.81 -28.41
CA PHE A 108 15.09 18.00 -28.90
C PHE A 108 14.24 16.72 -28.88
N HIS A 109 14.87 15.55 -28.68
CA HIS A 109 14.19 14.28 -28.41
C HIS A 109 15.01 13.54 -27.35
N ARG A 110 14.53 13.49 -26.11
CA ARG A 110 15.32 12.98 -24.96
C ARG A 110 14.48 12.04 -24.08
N PRO A 111 14.05 10.88 -24.59
CA PRO A 111 13.24 9.91 -23.86
C PRO A 111 14.01 9.27 -22.69
N VAL A 112 15.34 9.19 -22.78
CA VAL A 112 16.20 8.59 -21.75
C VAL A 112 16.92 9.70 -21.01
N VAL A 113 16.55 9.93 -19.75
CA VAL A 113 17.22 10.88 -18.87
C VAL A 113 17.90 10.14 -17.73
N GLN A 114 19.16 10.48 -17.42
CA GLN A 114 19.80 10.05 -16.18
C GLN A 114 18.97 10.62 -15.03
N GLN A 115 18.31 9.75 -14.27
CA GLN A 115 17.20 10.15 -13.42
C GLN A 115 17.60 11.19 -12.37
N ASN A 116 16.91 12.32 -12.37
CA ASN A 116 16.48 12.97 -11.13
C ASN A 116 14.97 12.67 -11.01
N PRO A 117 14.49 11.97 -9.95
CA PRO A 117 13.19 11.33 -9.89
C PRO A 117 12.04 12.32 -9.60
N MET A 118 11.91 13.37 -10.41
CA MET A 118 10.67 14.13 -10.47
C MET A 118 9.80 13.59 -11.58
N ARG A 119 8.91 12.67 -11.17
CA ARG A 119 7.62 12.29 -11.75
C ARG A 119 7.29 13.04 -13.04
N GLU A 120 7.01 12.29 -14.12
CA GLU A 120 6.00 12.74 -15.09
C GLU A 120 4.77 13.14 -14.28
N ILE A 121 4.56 14.44 -14.10
CA ILE A 121 3.30 14.96 -13.62
C ILE A 121 2.38 14.84 -14.82
N TRP A 122 1.80 13.67 -14.98
CA TRP A 122 0.58 13.51 -15.74
C TRP A 122 -0.41 14.53 -15.17
N SER A 123 -0.80 15.54 -15.95
CA SER A 123 -2.04 16.26 -15.70
C SER A 123 -3.18 15.30 -16.04
N LEU A 124 -3.33 14.25 -15.23
CA LEU A 124 -4.44 13.33 -15.31
C LEU A 124 -5.70 14.13 -15.01
N ASP A 125 -6.57 14.23 -16.00
CA ASP A 125 -7.92 14.73 -15.81
C ASP A 125 -8.55 13.93 -14.64
N ARG A 126 -9.01 14.65 -13.61
CA ARG A 126 -9.65 14.06 -12.42
C ARG A 126 -10.82 13.16 -12.80
N ASP A 127 -11.40 13.35 -13.98
CA ASP A 127 -12.49 12.52 -14.49
C ASP A 127 -12.07 11.13 -14.96
N ILE A 128 -10.78 10.87 -15.15
CA ILE A 128 -10.21 9.58 -15.61
C ILE A 128 -9.61 8.79 -14.43
N MET A 129 -9.31 9.45 -13.31
CA MET A 129 -8.63 8.82 -12.17
C MET A 129 -9.46 7.72 -11.48
N MET A 130 -8.89 6.52 -11.39
CA MET A 130 -9.16 5.59 -10.30
C MET A 130 -8.42 6.03 -9.02
N PRO A 131 -8.90 5.67 -7.81
CA PRO A 131 -8.06 5.76 -6.63
C PRO A 131 -6.87 4.81 -6.79
N TRP A 132 -5.66 5.37 -6.76
CA TRP A 132 -4.44 4.68 -7.12
C TRP A 132 -3.93 3.71 -6.06
N ARG A 133 -4.59 3.58 -4.92
CA ARG A 133 -4.44 2.46 -4.00
C ARG A 133 -5.82 2.15 -3.47
N ILE A 134 -6.34 0.98 -3.81
CA ILE A 134 -7.67 0.56 -3.36
C ILE A 134 -7.45 -0.52 -2.30
N PRO A 135 -7.70 -0.21 -1.02
CA PRO A 135 -7.83 -1.22 0.02
C PRO A 135 -8.82 -2.30 -0.44
N LYS A 136 -8.48 -3.58 -0.26
CA LYS A 136 -9.41 -4.68 -0.56
C LYS A 136 -10.65 -4.58 0.34
N GLY A 137 -10.41 -4.31 1.62
CA GLY A 137 -11.41 -3.91 2.61
C GLY A 137 -10.85 -2.89 3.58
N LYS A 138 -11.71 -2.40 4.46
CA LYS A 138 -11.36 -1.58 5.61
C LYS A 138 -10.84 -2.44 6.74
N ARG A 139 -10.19 -1.79 7.69
CA ARG A 139 -9.70 -2.41 8.92
C ARG A 139 -10.28 -1.65 10.09
N TYR A 140 -10.91 -2.38 11.00
CA TYR A 140 -11.54 -1.84 12.19
C TYR A 140 -10.90 -2.46 13.42
N ALA A 141 -10.95 -1.75 14.53
CA ALA A 141 -10.50 -2.29 15.81
C ALA A 141 -11.46 -1.91 16.95
N ILE A 142 -11.61 -2.79 17.93
CA ILE A 142 -12.18 -2.46 19.25
C ILE A 142 -11.09 -2.74 20.29
N LEU A 143 -10.72 -1.72 21.05
CA LEU A 143 -9.84 -1.83 22.21
C LEU A 143 -10.70 -1.67 23.46
N PHE A 144 -10.70 -2.65 24.37
CA PHE A 144 -11.59 -2.66 25.52
C PHE A 144 -10.85 -2.91 26.84
N SER A 145 -11.09 -2.03 27.81
CA SER A 145 -10.75 -2.23 29.21
C SER A 145 -11.86 -1.71 30.13
N GLY A 146 -12.47 -2.60 30.91
CA GLY A 146 -13.53 -2.26 31.84
C GLY A 146 -13.01 -1.80 33.18
N LEU A 147 -12.59 -2.75 34.02
CA LEU A 147 -11.98 -2.46 35.32
C LEU A 147 -10.49 -2.14 35.11
N SER A 148 -10.22 -1.02 34.47
CA SER A 148 -8.88 -0.65 33.99
C SER A 148 -7.90 -0.31 35.13
N ASN A 149 -6.64 -0.73 34.97
CA ASN A 149 -5.45 -0.29 35.71
C ASN A 149 -4.49 0.40 34.74
N ASN A 150 -3.39 0.96 35.25
CA ASN A 150 -2.36 1.59 34.44
C ASN A 150 -1.89 0.68 33.29
N ARG A 151 -1.53 -0.57 33.60
CA ARG A 151 -1.07 -1.56 32.61
C ARG A 151 -2.08 -1.85 31.52
N HIS A 152 -3.36 -2.00 31.87
CA HIS A 152 -4.44 -2.18 30.92
C HIS A 152 -4.52 -1.03 29.90
N THR A 153 -4.45 0.19 30.40
CA THR A 153 -4.48 1.41 29.58
C THR A 153 -3.21 1.56 28.73
N ASN A 154 -2.05 1.15 29.27
CA ASN A 154 -0.77 1.25 28.61
C ASN A 154 -0.61 0.28 27.44
N ASP A 155 -1.07 -0.95 27.56
CA ASP A 155 -1.08 -1.92 26.44
C ASP A 155 -2.05 -1.46 25.33
N MET A 156 -3.23 -0.96 25.68
CA MET A 156 -4.17 -0.40 24.69
C MET A 156 -3.55 0.79 23.95
N GLU A 157 -2.84 1.68 24.64
CA GLU A 157 -2.11 2.80 24.04
C GLU A 157 -0.98 2.30 23.12
N PHE A 158 -0.23 1.26 23.53
CA PHE A 158 0.83 0.67 22.71
C PHE A 158 0.27 0.14 21.39
N LEU A 159 -0.80 -0.65 21.47
CA LEU A 159 -1.47 -1.20 20.31
C LEU A 159 -2.11 -0.09 19.46
N PHE A 160 -2.73 0.92 20.07
CA PHE A 160 -3.32 2.04 19.34
C PHE A 160 -2.29 2.77 18.49
N ARG A 161 -1.13 3.11 19.05
CA ARG A 161 -0.01 3.73 18.32
C ARG A 161 0.41 2.85 17.15
N LEU A 162 0.67 1.57 17.42
CA LEU A 162 1.08 0.60 16.40
C LEU A 162 0.06 0.48 15.25
N LEU A 163 -1.24 0.44 15.57
CA LEU A 163 -2.31 0.37 14.58
C LEU A 163 -2.33 1.60 13.67
N VAL A 164 -2.10 2.79 14.23
CA VAL A 164 -2.16 4.06 13.50
C VAL A 164 -0.87 4.33 12.72
N ASP A 165 0.27 4.22 13.39
CA ASP A 165 1.54 4.73 12.88
C ASP A 165 2.20 3.73 11.93
N ASP A 166 2.20 2.45 12.28
CA ASP A 166 2.84 1.40 11.49
C ASP A 166 1.87 0.70 10.55
N PHE A 167 0.66 0.39 11.04
CA PHE A 167 -0.34 -0.28 10.22
C PHE A 167 -1.29 0.68 9.50
N HIS A 168 -1.32 1.98 9.82
CA HIS A 168 -2.15 2.97 9.13
C HIS A 168 -3.67 2.65 9.15
N PHE A 169 -4.17 2.17 10.28
CA PHE A 169 -5.62 2.16 10.54
C PHE A 169 -6.12 3.61 10.58
N ASP A 170 -7.33 3.85 10.09
CA ASP A 170 -7.96 5.16 10.23
C ASP A 170 -8.43 5.29 11.68
N LYS A 171 -7.99 6.33 12.40
CA LYS A 171 -8.34 6.55 13.83
C LYS A 171 -9.85 6.45 14.07
N LYS A 172 -10.69 6.89 13.12
CA LYS A 172 -12.16 6.84 13.24
C LYS A 172 -12.77 5.42 13.13
N ASP A 173 -11.98 4.46 12.64
CA ASP A 173 -12.36 3.07 12.47
C ASP A 173 -11.79 2.21 13.65
N ILE A 174 -11.14 2.83 14.64
CA ILE A 174 -10.75 2.23 15.92
C ILE A 174 -11.71 2.75 17.00
N THR A 175 -12.41 1.86 17.69
CA THR A 175 -13.22 2.20 18.86
C THR A 175 -12.47 1.84 20.14
N VAL A 176 -12.24 2.81 21.03
CA VAL A 176 -11.59 2.62 22.32
C VAL A 176 -12.61 2.76 23.44
N LEU A 177 -12.76 1.70 24.23
CA LEU A 177 -13.68 1.60 25.35
C LEU A 177 -12.87 1.43 26.64
N ASN A 178 -12.70 2.49 27.42
CA ASN A 178 -11.85 2.44 28.61
C ASN A 178 -12.55 3.01 29.84
N TYR A 179 -12.50 2.24 30.92
CA TYR A 179 -12.84 2.70 32.27
C TYR A 179 -14.12 3.54 32.32
N ASP A 180 -14.04 4.77 32.82
CA ASP A 180 -15.13 5.74 32.97
C ASP A 180 -15.45 6.55 31.70
N GLY A 181 -14.90 6.14 30.55
CA GLY A 181 -14.99 6.86 29.28
C GLY A 181 -13.88 7.88 29.08
N THR A 182 -12.80 7.77 29.85
CA THR A 182 -11.60 8.62 29.74
C THR A 182 -10.33 7.77 29.69
N ILE A 183 -9.18 8.40 29.51
CA ILE A 183 -7.85 7.74 29.59
C ILE A 183 -7.49 7.29 31.02
N ASN A 184 -8.32 7.63 32.02
CA ASN A 184 -8.05 7.28 33.40
C ASN A 184 -8.14 5.77 33.64
N TYR A 185 -7.59 5.36 34.78
CA TYR A 185 -7.61 4.00 35.26
C TYR A 185 -7.56 3.99 36.79
N SER A 186 -7.81 2.84 37.39
CA SER A 186 -7.62 2.62 38.82
C SER A 186 -6.14 2.34 39.16
N GLY A 187 -5.69 2.76 40.34
CA GLY A 187 -4.30 2.57 40.80
C GLY A 187 -3.37 3.74 40.44
N TRP A 188 -2.06 3.52 40.59
CA TRP A 188 -0.98 4.50 40.35
C TRP A 188 -0.24 4.17 39.04
N PRO A 189 0.41 5.16 38.39
CA PRO A 189 0.57 6.55 38.79
C PRO A 189 -0.67 7.42 38.48
N GLN A 190 -0.90 8.46 39.30
CA GLN A 190 -1.95 9.46 39.15
C GLN A 190 -1.38 10.86 39.46
N PRO A 191 -1.79 11.93 38.74
CA PRO A 191 -2.70 11.90 37.59
C PRO A 191 -2.08 11.18 36.39
N VAL A 192 -2.92 10.65 35.50
CA VAL A 192 -2.46 10.14 34.20
C VAL A 192 -1.82 11.28 33.42
N THR A 193 -0.56 11.09 33.02
CA THR A 193 0.24 12.13 32.35
C THR A 193 0.80 11.61 31.03
N ASN A 194 1.96 10.96 31.08
CA ASN A 194 2.63 10.43 29.91
C ASN A 194 2.56 8.90 29.90
N TRP A 195 2.47 8.34 28.71
CA TRP A 195 2.57 6.90 28.49
C TRP A 195 4.00 6.44 28.82
N PRO A 196 4.16 5.36 29.62
CA PRO A 196 5.48 4.99 30.15
C PRO A 196 6.46 4.42 29.10
N GLY A 197 5.99 4.03 27.91
CA GLY A 197 6.83 3.45 26.88
C GLY A 197 7.91 4.41 26.37
N ASP A 198 7.51 5.60 25.92
CA ASP A 198 8.44 6.62 25.39
C ASP A 198 8.41 7.96 26.15
N GLY A 199 7.56 8.06 27.17
CA GLY A 199 7.41 9.26 27.98
C GLY A 199 6.66 10.40 27.28
N THR A 200 5.96 10.14 26.17
CA THR A 200 5.08 11.12 25.50
C THR A 200 3.64 11.07 26.04
N PRO A 201 2.81 12.11 25.84
CA PRO A 201 1.40 12.07 26.22
C PRO A 201 0.65 10.95 25.49
N TYR A 202 -0.38 10.38 26.13
CA TYR A 202 -1.27 9.40 25.48
C TYR A 202 -1.92 9.97 24.22
N GLU A 203 -1.97 9.17 23.17
CA GLU A 203 -2.55 9.51 21.86
C GLU A 203 -3.89 8.83 21.60
N MET A 204 -4.19 7.72 22.28
CA MET A 204 -5.46 7.04 22.14
C MET A 204 -6.60 7.95 22.60
N THR A 205 -7.63 8.03 21.77
CA THR A 205 -8.85 8.77 22.06
C THR A 205 -9.88 7.79 22.56
N VAL A 206 -10.35 7.94 23.80
CA VAL A 206 -11.39 7.09 24.38
C VAL A 206 -12.76 7.56 23.88
N ASP A 207 -13.51 6.65 23.26
CA ASP A 207 -14.81 6.94 22.67
C ASP A 207 -15.95 6.81 23.66
N ASP A 208 -15.91 5.78 24.50
CA ASP A 208 -16.98 5.43 25.45
C ASP A 208 -16.42 4.70 26.68
N PRO A 209 -17.21 4.58 27.78
CA PRO A 209 -16.81 3.81 28.96
C PRO A 209 -16.64 2.30 28.69
N GLY A 210 -15.76 1.65 29.44
CA GLY A 210 -15.50 0.21 29.38
C GLY A 210 -16.63 -0.64 30.00
N THR A 211 -17.82 -0.58 29.40
CA THR A 211 -19.02 -1.27 29.87
C THR A 211 -19.53 -2.27 28.84
N LYS A 212 -20.28 -3.29 29.30
CA LYS A 212 -20.98 -4.23 28.41
C LYS A 212 -21.83 -3.51 27.37
N ALA A 213 -22.63 -2.53 27.81
CA ALA A 213 -23.50 -1.76 26.91
C ALA A 213 -22.72 -0.98 25.84
N ALA A 214 -21.60 -0.36 26.19
CA ALA A 214 -20.75 0.34 25.23
C ALA A 214 -20.13 -0.61 24.21
N PHE A 215 -19.66 -1.79 24.64
CA PHE A 215 -19.15 -2.81 23.72
C PHE A 215 -20.24 -3.30 22.76
N GLU A 216 -21.42 -3.62 23.27
CA GLU A 216 -22.55 -4.03 22.43
C GLU A 216 -22.94 -2.94 21.42
N ASN A 217 -22.86 -1.66 21.81
CA ASN A 217 -23.07 -0.52 20.92
C ASN A 217 -21.98 -0.41 19.84
N ALA A 218 -20.72 -0.67 20.18
CA ALA A 218 -19.62 -0.71 19.21
C ALA A 218 -19.85 -1.81 18.16
N ILE A 219 -20.24 -3.01 18.59
CA ILE A 219 -20.64 -4.11 17.69
C ILE A 219 -21.84 -3.71 16.82
N ASN A 220 -22.88 -3.08 17.40
CA ASN A 220 -24.03 -2.60 16.64
C ASN A 220 -23.65 -1.56 15.58
N SER A 221 -22.69 -0.68 15.87
CA SER A 221 -22.18 0.28 14.89
C SER A 221 -21.44 -0.43 13.75
N LEU A 222 -20.55 -1.37 14.09
CA LEU A 222 -19.81 -2.17 13.11
C LEU A 222 -20.70 -3.03 12.24
N LYS A 223 -21.78 -3.61 12.79
CA LYS A 223 -22.78 -4.38 12.03
C LYS A 223 -23.30 -3.64 10.79
N THR A 224 -23.36 -2.31 10.85
CA THR A 224 -23.81 -1.46 9.72
C THR A 224 -22.69 -1.05 8.75
N LYS A 225 -21.43 -1.25 9.13
CA LYS A 225 -20.23 -0.76 8.41
C LYS A 225 -19.39 -1.87 7.79
N LEU A 226 -19.30 -3.02 8.48
CA LEU A 226 -18.45 -4.16 8.14
C LEU A 226 -18.88 -4.81 6.83
N LYS A 227 -17.91 -5.22 6.01
CA LYS A 227 -18.10 -5.84 4.70
C LYS A 227 -17.26 -7.10 4.55
N LYS A 228 -17.59 -7.89 3.53
CA LYS A 228 -17.00 -9.21 3.22
C LYS A 228 -15.46 -9.29 3.15
N ASP A 229 -14.79 -8.17 2.89
CA ASP A 229 -13.33 -8.08 2.67
C ASP A 229 -12.64 -7.33 3.83
N ASP A 230 -13.40 -6.91 4.84
CA ASP A 230 -12.90 -6.12 5.96
C ASP A 230 -12.28 -7.01 7.04
N LEU A 231 -11.32 -6.43 7.78
CA LEU A 231 -10.70 -7.01 8.96
C LEU A 231 -11.23 -6.31 10.21
N LEU A 232 -11.47 -7.08 11.26
CA LEU A 232 -11.77 -6.61 12.60
C LEU A 232 -10.73 -7.17 13.59
N LEU A 233 -10.09 -6.28 14.34
CA LEU A 233 -9.29 -6.62 15.51
C LEU A 233 -10.13 -6.35 16.76
N ILE A 234 -10.21 -7.31 17.68
CA ILE A 234 -10.76 -7.08 19.02
C ILE A 234 -9.67 -7.41 20.03
N HIS A 235 -9.27 -6.39 20.79
CA HIS A 235 -8.31 -6.54 21.87
C HIS A 235 -8.95 -6.16 23.20
N THR A 236 -8.91 -7.08 24.17
CA THR A 236 -9.33 -6.81 25.54
C THR A 236 -8.10 -6.84 26.44
N ASN A 237 -7.85 -5.77 27.19
CA ASN A 237 -6.77 -5.69 28.18
C ASN A 237 -7.38 -5.28 29.51
N ASN A 238 -7.67 -6.24 30.39
CA ASN A 238 -8.61 -6.01 31.48
C ASN A 238 -8.44 -7.02 32.63
N HIS A 239 -9.18 -6.79 33.72
CA HIS A 239 -9.50 -7.88 34.64
C HIS A 239 -10.56 -8.82 34.05
N GLY A 240 -10.51 -10.06 34.50
CA GLY A 240 -11.46 -11.12 34.15
C GLY A 240 -11.59 -12.12 35.29
N GLY A 241 -12.56 -13.00 35.17
CA GLY A 241 -12.85 -14.00 36.18
C GLY A 241 -13.64 -15.16 35.63
N HIS A 242 -13.94 -16.12 36.51
CA HIS A 242 -14.83 -17.23 36.22
C HIS A 242 -15.86 -17.34 37.34
N ASN A 243 -17.15 -17.39 36.99
CA ASN A 243 -18.25 -17.36 37.98
C ASN A 243 -18.64 -18.76 38.50
N GLY A 244 -17.92 -19.80 38.08
CA GLY A 244 -18.19 -21.20 38.37
C GLY A 244 -18.95 -21.92 37.25
N THR A 245 -19.47 -21.17 36.27
CA THR A 245 -20.13 -21.70 35.06
C THR A 245 -19.42 -21.28 33.78
N GLU A 246 -19.02 -20.01 33.68
CA GLU A 246 -18.29 -19.48 32.52
C GLU A 246 -17.35 -18.34 32.90
N SER A 247 -16.44 -18.03 31.97
CA SER A 247 -15.54 -16.89 32.06
C SER A 247 -16.23 -15.56 31.78
N TYR A 248 -15.70 -14.46 32.32
CA TYR A 248 -16.25 -13.12 32.13
C TYR A 248 -15.17 -12.03 32.11
N LEU A 249 -15.48 -10.91 31.47
CA LEU A 249 -14.72 -9.66 31.53
C LEU A 249 -15.30 -8.74 32.60
N CYS A 250 -14.45 -8.18 33.46
CA CYS A 250 -14.88 -7.15 34.40
C CYS A 250 -15.32 -5.89 33.64
N THR A 251 -16.43 -5.27 34.04
CA THR A 251 -16.84 -3.97 33.47
C THR A 251 -16.53 -2.82 34.41
N TYR A 252 -16.40 -1.60 33.88
CA TYR A 252 -16.25 -0.39 34.71
C TYR A 252 -17.44 -0.21 35.66
N SER A 253 -18.64 -0.47 35.15
CA SER A 253 -19.88 -0.38 35.90
C SER A 253 -20.93 -1.30 35.30
N GLY A 254 -21.85 -1.78 36.13
CA GLY A 254 -22.89 -2.72 35.71
C GLY A 254 -22.47 -4.17 35.92
N ALA A 255 -23.09 -5.06 35.14
CA ALA A 255 -22.77 -6.49 35.19
C ALA A 255 -21.52 -6.80 34.38
N ASP A 256 -20.74 -7.77 34.86
CA ASP A 256 -19.63 -8.34 34.10
C ASP A 256 -20.11 -8.92 32.76
N TYR A 257 -19.22 -8.91 31.78
CA TYR A 257 -19.54 -9.37 30.44
C TYR A 257 -19.17 -10.84 30.28
N LEU A 258 -20.18 -11.70 30.39
CA LEU A 258 -20.04 -13.16 30.28
C LEU A 258 -19.60 -13.57 28.87
N ALA A 259 -18.80 -14.65 28.78
CA ALA A 259 -18.29 -15.17 27.51
C ALA A 259 -19.40 -15.54 26.53
N THR A 260 -20.50 -16.12 27.02
CA THR A 260 -21.68 -16.46 26.22
C THR A 260 -22.34 -15.21 25.64
N ASP A 261 -22.55 -14.17 26.45
CA ASP A 261 -23.14 -12.92 25.98
C ASP A 261 -22.25 -12.21 24.96
N PHE A 262 -20.93 -12.24 25.18
CA PHE A 262 -19.94 -11.68 24.27
C PHE A 262 -19.98 -12.38 22.90
N ALA A 263 -19.95 -13.70 22.89
CA ALA A 263 -20.00 -14.50 21.67
C ALA A 263 -21.34 -14.37 20.93
N ASN A 264 -22.46 -14.37 21.65
CA ASN A 264 -23.78 -14.12 21.08
C ASN A 264 -23.84 -12.74 20.39
N LYS A 265 -23.18 -11.73 20.98
CA LYS A 265 -23.12 -10.41 20.38
C LYS A 265 -22.25 -10.40 19.11
N LEU A 266 -21.12 -11.12 19.13
CA LEU A 266 -20.26 -11.27 17.96
C LEU A 266 -20.99 -11.91 16.77
N ALA A 267 -21.85 -12.91 17.03
CA ALA A 267 -22.67 -13.59 16.02
C ALA A 267 -23.66 -12.66 15.28
N GLU A 268 -23.90 -11.45 15.78
CA GLU A 268 -24.76 -10.47 15.10
C GLU A 268 -24.08 -9.74 13.94
N LEU A 269 -22.75 -9.81 13.81
CA LEU A 269 -22.02 -9.16 12.73
C LEU A 269 -22.31 -9.82 11.38
N PRO A 270 -22.38 -9.06 10.26
CA PRO A 270 -22.46 -9.65 8.94
C PRO A 270 -21.18 -10.41 8.60
N GLU A 271 -21.18 -11.26 7.58
CA GLU A 271 -19.94 -11.93 7.13
C GLU A 271 -18.85 -10.92 6.70
N TYR A 272 -17.62 -11.22 7.09
CA TYR A 272 -16.41 -10.42 6.82
C TYR A 272 -15.18 -11.32 6.64
N SER A 273 -14.03 -10.72 6.33
CA SER A 273 -12.84 -11.50 5.97
C SER A 273 -12.18 -12.10 7.21
N ASP A 274 -11.80 -11.23 8.15
CA ASP A 274 -10.83 -11.59 9.17
C ASP A 274 -11.23 -11.05 10.54
N LEU A 275 -11.30 -11.93 11.53
CA LEU A 275 -11.30 -11.57 12.94
C LEU A 275 -9.96 -11.97 13.57
N ILE A 276 -9.25 -10.99 14.13
CA ILE A 276 -8.12 -11.23 15.03
C ILE A 276 -8.59 -10.87 16.44
N MET A 277 -8.56 -11.84 17.35
CA MET A 277 -8.93 -11.63 18.75
C MET A 277 -7.74 -11.87 19.66
N MET A 278 -7.44 -10.88 20.51
CA MET A 278 -6.41 -11.00 21.54
C MET A 278 -6.98 -10.57 22.89
N MET A 279 -6.95 -11.49 23.85
CA MET A 279 -7.57 -11.31 25.17
C MET A 279 -6.55 -11.47 26.29
N GLU A 280 -6.27 -10.35 26.97
CA GLU A 280 -5.46 -10.27 28.17
C GLU A 280 -6.36 -10.02 29.37
N GLN A 281 -6.73 -11.13 30.02
CA GLN A 281 -7.34 -11.14 31.34
C GLN A 281 -7.25 -12.55 31.92
N CYS A 282 -7.41 -12.65 33.25
CA CYS A 282 -7.66 -13.93 33.91
C CYS A 282 -8.83 -14.67 33.26
N HIS A 283 -8.70 -15.99 33.13
CA HIS A 283 -9.69 -16.90 32.54
C HIS A 283 -9.99 -16.61 31.05
N SER A 284 -9.12 -15.89 30.33
CA SER A 284 -9.32 -15.54 28.91
C SER A 284 -9.63 -16.75 28.01
N GLY A 285 -9.04 -17.91 28.30
CA GLY A 285 -9.23 -19.12 27.49
C GLY A 285 -10.66 -19.64 27.46
N GLY A 286 -11.53 -19.26 28.41
CA GLY A 286 -12.94 -19.65 28.40
C GLY A 286 -13.78 -18.91 27.35
N PHE A 287 -13.21 -17.92 26.65
CA PHE A 287 -13.84 -17.27 25.51
C PHE A 287 -13.51 -17.96 24.17
N ASN A 288 -12.46 -18.77 24.12
CA ASN A 288 -11.85 -19.26 22.87
C ASN A 288 -12.86 -20.00 21.97
N ASP A 289 -13.43 -21.10 22.49
CA ASP A 289 -14.34 -21.94 21.70
C ASP A 289 -15.58 -21.14 21.28
N LEU A 290 -16.16 -20.37 22.21
CA LEU A 290 -17.34 -19.55 21.94
C LEU A 290 -17.09 -18.50 20.85
N VAL A 291 -15.91 -17.86 20.83
CA VAL A 291 -15.54 -16.90 19.79
C VAL A 291 -15.38 -17.60 18.44
N ILE A 292 -14.68 -18.74 18.41
CA ILE A 292 -14.45 -19.50 17.18
C ILE A 292 -15.78 -19.99 16.58
N GLU A 293 -16.69 -20.47 17.43
CA GLU A 293 -17.99 -21.00 17.00
C GLU A 293 -18.98 -19.92 16.56
N ASN A 294 -18.92 -18.72 17.15
CA ASN A 294 -19.90 -17.65 16.89
C ASN A 294 -19.40 -16.56 15.94
N SER A 295 -18.11 -16.51 15.62
CA SER A 295 -17.58 -15.55 14.66
C SER A 295 -18.17 -15.78 13.26
N THR A 296 -18.62 -14.70 12.62
CA THR A 296 -19.07 -14.70 11.22
C THR A 296 -17.95 -14.36 10.23
N ALA A 297 -16.71 -14.21 10.70
CA ALA A 297 -15.55 -14.02 9.82
C ALA A 297 -15.19 -15.31 9.08
N LYS A 298 -14.69 -15.19 7.86
CA LYS A 298 -14.17 -16.35 7.10
C LYS A 298 -12.94 -16.98 7.76
N ARG A 299 -12.15 -16.15 8.44
CA ARG A 299 -10.97 -16.57 9.18
C ARG A 299 -11.00 -15.90 10.54
N THR A 300 -10.84 -16.70 11.60
CA THR A 300 -10.81 -16.21 12.98
C THR A 300 -9.58 -16.73 13.66
N THR A 301 -8.83 -15.85 14.31
CA THR A 301 -7.77 -16.22 15.25
C THR A 301 -8.13 -15.73 16.64
N PHE A 302 -7.80 -16.55 17.63
CA PHE A 302 -7.97 -16.25 19.04
C PHE A 302 -6.64 -16.48 19.74
N ALA A 303 -6.17 -15.47 20.47
CA ALA A 303 -5.07 -15.56 21.41
C ALA A 303 -5.55 -15.11 22.79
N GLY A 304 -5.26 -15.89 23.83
CA GLY A 304 -5.59 -15.55 25.21
C GLY A 304 -4.37 -15.73 26.13
N ALA A 305 -4.22 -14.85 27.13
CA ALA A 305 -3.09 -14.87 28.08
C ALA A 305 -3.04 -16.14 28.93
N CYS A 306 -4.20 -16.72 29.24
CA CYS A 306 -4.29 -17.90 30.06
C CYS A 306 -5.41 -18.86 29.63
N THR A 307 -5.31 -20.13 30.07
CA THR A 307 -6.39 -21.13 29.91
C THR A 307 -7.58 -20.74 30.80
N GLU A 308 -8.78 -21.23 30.47
CA GLU A 308 -10.01 -20.93 31.25
C GLU A 308 -9.86 -21.15 32.76
N GLY A 309 -9.14 -22.17 33.22
CA GLY A 309 -9.01 -22.47 34.64
C GLY A 309 -7.96 -21.65 35.39
N LYS A 310 -7.30 -20.68 34.75
CA LYS A 310 -6.14 -19.97 35.31
C LYS A 310 -6.29 -18.45 35.26
N SER A 311 -5.49 -17.79 36.06
CA SER A 311 -5.32 -16.33 36.05
C SER A 311 -4.16 -15.95 35.14
N SER A 312 -4.22 -14.76 34.54
CA SER A 312 -3.05 -14.13 33.92
C SER A 312 -2.34 -13.25 34.95
N ILE A 313 -1.11 -12.83 34.64
CA ILE A 313 -0.30 -11.98 35.52
C ILE A 313 -0.25 -10.53 35.02
N GLY A 314 -0.26 -9.59 35.96
CA GLY A 314 -0.05 -8.18 35.67
C GLY A 314 1.36 -7.72 36.02
N GLY A 315 2.00 -6.97 35.12
CA GLY A 315 3.27 -6.31 35.37
C GLY A 315 3.12 -4.91 35.98
N PRO A 316 4.24 -4.19 36.19
CA PRO A 316 4.23 -2.86 36.77
C PRO A 316 3.55 -1.84 35.84
N ASP A 317 3.93 -1.84 34.56
CA ASP A 317 3.47 -0.87 33.57
C ASP A 317 2.68 -1.50 32.42
N PHE A 318 2.78 -2.81 32.21
CA PHE A 318 2.14 -3.56 31.12
C PHE A 318 1.80 -4.97 31.61
N ASP A 319 0.79 -5.61 31.01
CA ASP A 319 0.52 -7.04 31.22
C ASP A 319 1.45 -7.85 30.30
N PRO A 320 2.25 -8.80 30.82
CA PRO A 320 3.38 -9.37 30.08
C PRO A 320 2.99 -10.03 28.76
N PHE A 321 1.94 -10.86 28.74
CA PHE A 321 1.54 -11.54 27.51
C PHE A 321 1.03 -10.57 26.45
N ALA A 322 0.14 -9.63 26.79
CA ALA A 322 -0.28 -8.57 25.88
C ALA A 322 0.89 -7.75 25.34
N MET A 323 1.78 -7.31 26.23
CA MET A 323 2.97 -6.54 25.90
C MET A 323 3.82 -7.28 24.86
N ASP A 324 4.10 -8.56 25.07
CA ASP A 324 4.95 -9.37 24.19
C ASP A 324 4.26 -9.65 22.84
N TRP A 325 2.95 -9.87 22.84
CA TRP A 325 2.18 -10.07 21.61
C TRP A 325 2.17 -8.79 20.75
N ILE A 326 1.93 -7.62 21.34
CA ILE A 326 1.98 -6.34 20.63
C ILE A 326 3.41 -6.04 20.16
N SER A 327 4.40 -6.32 21.02
CA SER A 327 5.82 -6.13 20.71
C SER A 327 6.25 -6.96 19.50
N ALA A 328 5.71 -8.17 19.32
CA ALA A 328 6.01 -8.99 18.15
C ALA A 328 5.59 -8.29 16.84
N PHE A 329 4.39 -7.71 16.78
CA PHE A 329 3.97 -6.92 15.62
C PHE A 329 4.79 -5.65 15.44
N ALA A 330 5.14 -4.97 16.53
CA ALA A 330 5.97 -3.77 16.51
C ALA A 330 7.43 -4.06 16.14
N ARG A 331 7.88 -5.32 16.30
CA ARG A 331 9.28 -5.77 16.23
C ARG A 331 10.21 -5.05 17.22
N VAL A 332 9.65 -4.40 18.23
CA VAL A 332 10.33 -3.68 19.32
C VAL A 332 9.48 -3.75 20.58
N THR A 333 10.11 -3.59 21.74
CA THR A 333 9.40 -3.46 23.02
C THR A 333 8.70 -2.11 23.11
N PRO A 334 7.79 -1.88 24.09
CA PRO A 334 7.17 -0.57 24.30
C PRO A 334 8.18 0.57 24.55
N TYR A 335 9.39 0.21 25.01
CA TYR A 335 10.49 1.15 25.29
C TYR A 335 11.44 1.34 24.09
N GLY A 336 11.11 0.78 22.93
CA GLY A 336 11.91 0.88 21.72
C GLY A 336 13.17 -0.01 21.69
N SER A 337 13.30 -0.96 22.63
CA SER A 337 14.41 -1.91 22.62
C SER A 337 14.14 -3.08 21.66
N THR A 338 15.22 -3.71 21.19
CA THR A 338 15.12 -4.91 20.35
C THR A 338 14.49 -6.08 21.12
N LEU A 339 13.74 -6.92 20.41
CA LEU A 339 13.18 -8.16 20.93
C LEU A 339 14.26 -9.23 21.18
N VAL A 340 13.94 -10.25 21.96
CA VAL A 340 14.88 -11.36 22.27
C VAL A 340 15.12 -12.28 21.06
N SER A 341 14.18 -12.32 20.11
CA SER A 341 14.30 -12.99 18.82
C SER A 341 13.39 -12.32 17.79
N ASP A 342 13.70 -12.51 16.51
CA ASP A 342 12.85 -12.05 15.40
C ASP A 342 11.51 -12.81 15.42
N PRO A 343 10.36 -12.13 15.49
CA PRO A 343 9.05 -12.76 15.45
C PRO A 343 8.63 -13.20 14.04
N ASP A 344 9.28 -12.73 12.97
CA ASP A 344 9.01 -13.14 11.57
C ASP A 344 9.72 -14.47 11.28
N TYR A 345 9.13 -15.57 11.75
CA TYR A 345 9.71 -16.91 11.71
C TYR A 345 9.70 -17.50 10.29
N ASP A 346 8.78 -17.07 9.43
CA ASP A 346 8.71 -17.52 8.03
C ASP A 346 9.50 -16.64 7.05
N HIS A 347 10.03 -15.50 7.52
CA HIS A 347 10.78 -14.51 6.76
C HIS A 347 9.98 -13.91 5.59
N SER A 348 8.66 -13.81 5.74
CA SER A 348 7.76 -13.17 4.77
C SER A 348 7.93 -11.65 4.71
N GLY A 349 8.60 -11.05 5.70
CA GLY A 349 8.70 -9.60 5.87
C GLY A 349 7.54 -9.03 6.67
N LYS A 350 6.61 -9.87 7.13
CA LYS A 350 5.46 -9.50 7.96
C LYS A 350 5.40 -10.40 9.20
N VAL A 351 4.67 -9.98 10.22
CA VAL A 351 4.39 -10.79 11.40
C VAL A 351 2.91 -11.16 11.36
N SER A 352 2.62 -12.46 11.36
CA SER A 352 1.26 -13.00 11.47
C SER A 352 0.78 -13.08 12.92
N SER A 353 -0.52 -13.25 13.13
CA SER A 353 -1.12 -13.47 14.46
C SER A 353 -0.56 -14.72 15.15
N LYS A 354 -0.25 -15.77 14.38
CA LYS A 354 0.38 -16.99 14.89
C LYS A 354 1.82 -16.73 15.32
N GLU A 355 2.57 -15.97 14.54
CA GLU A 355 3.94 -15.60 14.88
C GLU A 355 4.01 -14.68 16.09
N ALA A 356 3.11 -13.69 16.18
CA ALA A 356 2.97 -12.84 17.35
C ALA A 356 2.66 -13.65 18.60
N PHE A 357 1.70 -14.59 18.51
CA PHE A 357 1.43 -15.54 19.60
C PHE A 357 2.65 -16.40 19.94
N ALA A 358 3.31 -16.99 18.94
CA ALA A 358 4.45 -17.89 19.16
C ALA A 358 5.67 -17.16 19.74
N TYR A 359 5.85 -15.87 19.44
CA TYR A 359 6.81 -15.02 20.12
C TYR A 359 6.41 -14.83 21.60
N ALA A 360 5.18 -14.37 21.86
CA ALA A 360 4.70 -14.12 23.22
C ALA A 360 4.73 -15.39 24.09
N ASP A 361 4.25 -16.53 23.59
CA ASP A 361 4.29 -17.83 24.26
C ASP A 361 5.71 -18.33 24.52
N LYS A 362 6.70 -17.91 23.72
CA LYS A 362 8.10 -18.28 23.96
C LYS A 362 8.73 -17.49 25.12
N VAL A 363 8.28 -16.26 25.33
CA VAL A 363 8.92 -15.31 26.28
C VAL A 363 8.07 -15.01 27.51
N HIS A 364 6.83 -15.53 27.55
CA HIS A 364 5.84 -15.25 28.59
C HIS A 364 6.38 -15.46 30.00
N ASP A 365 5.77 -14.73 30.94
CA ASP A 365 5.95 -15.00 32.36
C ASP A 365 5.35 -16.37 32.71
N ASN A 366 6.05 -17.18 33.49
CA ASN A 366 5.63 -18.55 33.83
C ASN A 366 4.28 -18.64 34.59
N TYR A 367 3.73 -17.52 35.07
CA TYR A 367 2.37 -17.47 35.63
C TYR A 367 1.28 -17.50 34.57
N ASP A 368 1.54 -16.97 33.37
CA ASP A 368 0.62 -17.05 32.25
C ASP A 368 0.57 -18.47 31.69
N SER A 369 -0.46 -18.75 30.89
CA SER A 369 -0.56 -20.03 30.19
C SER A 369 -1.23 -19.80 28.84
N PRO A 370 -0.52 -19.18 27.90
CA PRO A 370 -1.12 -18.69 26.68
C PRO A 370 -1.84 -19.76 25.88
N VAL A 371 -2.95 -19.39 25.25
CA VAL A 371 -3.74 -20.27 24.38
C VAL A 371 -3.95 -19.63 23.02
N TYR A 372 -3.93 -20.46 21.97
CA TYR A 372 -4.15 -20.01 20.60
C TYR A 372 -5.01 -20.98 19.81
N THR A 373 -5.96 -20.44 19.06
CA THR A 373 -6.76 -21.18 18.08
C THR A 373 -6.86 -20.39 16.79
N ALA A 374 -6.84 -21.08 15.65
CA ALA A 374 -7.10 -20.50 14.33
C ALA A 374 -8.16 -21.34 13.61
N TYR A 375 -9.14 -20.67 13.03
CA TYR A 375 -10.23 -21.27 12.24
C TYR A 375 -10.31 -20.60 10.87
N GLY A 376 -10.47 -21.43 9.82
CA GLY A 376 -10.49 -21.01 8.42
C GLY A 376 -9.18 -21.29 7.70
N ASN A 377 -9.22 -21.38 6.37
CA ASN A 377 -8.04 -21.65 5.55
C ASN A 377 -7.01 -20.54 5.73
N GLU A 378 -5.76 -20.90 6.04
CA GLU A 378 -4.65 -19.94 6.20
C GLU A 378 -4.97 -18.83 7.22
N ALA A 379 -5.84 -19.11 8.21
CA ALA A 379 -6.16 -18.15 9.27
C ALA A 379 -4.94 -17.83 10.15
N SER A 380 -4.00 -18.77 10.26
CA SER A 380 -2.75 -18.56 10.98
C SER A 380 -1.86 -17.46 10.39
N ASP A 381 -2.05 -17.13 9.11
CA ASP A 381 -1.23 -16.16 8.38
C ASP A 381 -1.90 -14.76 8.35
N GLN A 382 -2.95 -14.56 9.17
CA GLN A 382 -3.58 -13.26 9.34
C GLN A 382 -2.58 -12.25 9.92
N ASP A 383 -2.56 -11.04 9.36
CA ASP A 383 -1.68 -9.95 9.80
C ASP A 383 -2.49 -8.63 9.88
N LEU A 384 -1.89 -7.58 10.45
CA LEU A 384 -2.53 -6.27 10.62
C LEU A 384 -2.35 -5.33 9.40
N HIS A 385 -1.59 -5.74 8.38
CA HIS A 385 -1.32 -4.91 7.22
C HIS A 385 -2.54 -4.74 6.32
N GLN A 386 -2.55 -3.63 5.57
CA GLN A 386 -3.58 -3.38 4.58
C GLN A 386 -3.42 -4.36 3.41
N ASN A 387 -4.46 -5.15 3.16
CA ASN A 387 -4.59 -5.87 1.91
C ASN A 387 -4.94 -4.90 0.79
N TRP A 388 -4.12 -4.89 -0.27
CA TRP A 388 -4.29 -4.03 -1.43
C TRP A 388 -4.72 -4.86 -2.63
N LYS A 389 -5.52 -4.25 -3.52
CA LYS A 389 -5.81 -4.88 -4.82
C LYS A 389 -4.53 -5.05 -5.65
N TYR A 390 -4.24 -6.27 -6.10
CA TYR A 390 -3.07 -6.65 -6.91
C TYR A 390 -2.94 -5.86 -8.21
N LEU A 391 -4.07 -5.49 -8.82
CA LEU A 391 -4.15 -4.65 -10.02
C LEU A 391 -3.48 -3.29 -9.85
N PHE A 392 -3.21 -2.84 -8.61
CA PHE A 392 -2.35 -1.69 -8.36
C PHE A 392 -0.97 -1.80 -9.03
N ARG A 393 -0.39 -3.00 -9.14
CA ARG A 393 0.91 -3.21 -9.83
C ARG A 393 0.86 -2.76 -11.29
N TYR A 394 -0.31 -2.82 -11.90
CA TYR A 394 -0.57 -2.44 -13.29
C TYR A 394 -1.22 -1.06 -13.43
N ARG A 395 -1.19 -0.22 -12.38
CA ARG A 395 -1.89 1.07 -12.33
C ARG A 395 -1.61 1.97 -13.55
N ASP A 396 -0.34 2.06 -13.97
CA ASP A 396 0.07 2.96 -15.05
C ASP A 396 -0.47 2.43 -16.40
N PHE A 397 -0.53 1.10 -16.54
CA PHE A 397 -1.12 0.43 -17.68
C PHE A 397 -2.66 0.58 -17.70
N ILE A 398 -3.32 0.33 -16.57
CA ILE A 398 -4.78 0.49 -16.41
C ILE A 398 -5.20 1.91 -16.79
N VAL A 399 -4.46 2.93 -16.36
CA VAL A 399 -4.80 4.33 -16.67
C VAL A 399 -4.56 4.70 -18.12
N LYS A 400 -3.52 4.17 -18.76
CA LYS A 400 -3.34 4.31 -20.22
C LYS A 400 -4.52 3.71 -20.97
N GLU A 401 -4.97 2.52 -20.56
CA GLU A 401 -6.13 1.88 -21.18
C GLU A 401 -7.44 2.64 -20.89
N LEU A 402 -7.69 3.08 -19.65
CA LEU A 402 -8.86 3.90 -19.31
C LEU A 402 -8.89 5.22 -20.11
N LYS A 403 -7.74 5.83 -20.37
CA LYS A 403 -7.63 7.02 -21.22
C LYS A 403 -8.03 6.72 -22.67
N ILE A 404 -7.51 5.64 -23.24
CA ILE A 404 -7.90 5.18 -24.59
C ILE A 404 -9.41 4.91 -24.66
N PHE A 405 -9.99 4.31 -23.60
CA PHE A 405 -11.41 4.03 -23.53
C PHE A 405 -12.25 5.31 -23.42
N TYR A 406 -11.84 6.25 -22.56
CA TYR A 406 -12.45 7.57 -22.42
C TYR A 406 -12.48 8.32 -23.75
N ASP A 407 -11.33 8.40 -24.43
CA ASP A 407 -11.18 9.11 -25.70
C ASP A 407 -12.02 8.47 -26.81
N ARG A 408 -12.23 7.15 -26.76
CA ARG A 408 -13.10 6.43 -27.71
C ARG A 408 -14.58 6.71 -27.49
N LEU A 409 -15.02 6.84 -26.24
CA LEU A 409 -16.43 7.07 -25.92
C LEU A 409 -16.87 8.48 -26.27
N ASP A 410 -15.96 9.46 -26.16
CA ASP A 410 -16.20 10.88 -26.39
C ASP A 410 -17.43 11.43 -25.62
N ASP A 411 -17.78 10.79 -24.50
CA ASP A 411 -18.90 11.14 -23.64
C ASP A 411 -18.54 10.80 -22.18
N LYS A 412 -18.31 11.87 -21.41
CA LYS A 412 -17.92 11.80 -19.99
C LYS A 412 -18.99 11.16 -19.10
N LYS A 413 -20.29 11.37 -19.36
CA LYS A 413 -21.36 10.78 -18.54
C LYS A 413 -21.46 9.29 -18.81
N LYS A 414 -21.38 8.90 -20.09
CA LYS A 414 -21.38 7.50 -20.52
C LYS A 414 -20.17 6.74 -20.00
N TYR A 415 -18.98 7.34 -20.06
CA TYR A 415 -17.77 6.79 -19.46
C TYR A 415 -17.95 6.51 -17.97
N LYS A 416 -18.45 7.49 -17.19
CA LYS A 416 -18.67 7.31 -15.74
C LYS A 416 -19.66 6.19 -15.42
N LYS A 417 -20.75 6.06 -16.19
CA LYS A 417 -21.74 4.98 -16.03
C LYS A 417 -21.10 3.61 -16.29
N LEU A 418 -20.38 3.44 -17.39
CA LEU A 418 -19.72 2.19 -17.76
C LEU A 418 -18.57 1.81 -16.82
N LEU A 419 -17.77 2.79 -16.42
CA LEU A 419 -16.68 2.61 -15.46
C LEU A 419 -17.24 2.05 -14.14
N LYS A 420 -18.28 2.66 -13.59
CA LYS A 420 -18.87 2.28 -12.30
C LYS A 420 -19.65 0.96 -12.37
N ALA A 421 -20.49 0.79 -13.38
CA ALA A 421 -21.40 -0.35 -13.45
C ALA A 421 -20.77 -1.64 -13.99
N ARG A 422 -19.63 -1.56 -14.69
CA ARG A 422 -19.02 -2.72 -15.37
C ARG A 422 -17.53 -2.87 -15.16
N ILE A 423 -16.74 -1.86 -15.54
CA ILE A 423 -15.27 -1.99 -15.55
C ILE A 423 -14.74 -2.22 -14.13
N LEU A 424 -15.16 -1.41 -13.16
CA LEU A 424 -14.72 -1.54 -11.77
C LEU A 424 -15.09 -2.89 -11.14
N PRO A 425 -16.34 -3.39 -11.27
CA PRO A 425 -16.68 -4.75 -10.84
C PRO A 425 -15.80 -5.84 -11.47
N LEU A 426 -15.62 -5.83 -12.80
CA LEU A 426 -14.84 -6.85 -13.51
C LEU A 426 -13.35 -6.81 -13.17
N LEU A 427 -12.79 -5.61 -13.02
CA LEU A 427 -11.42 -5.45 -12.51
C LEU A 427 -11.32 -5.98 -11.08
N SER A 428 -12.34 -5.78 -10.23
CA SER A 428 -12.35 -6.35 -8.88
C SER A 428 -12.40 -7.88 -8.88
N GLU A 429 -13.26 -8.49 -9.71
CA GLU A 429 -13.34 -9.96 -9.84
C GLU A 429 -12.04 -10.55 -10.39
N MET A 430 -11.39 -9.85 -11.32
CA MET A 430 -10.08 -10.25 -11.83
C MET A 430 -8.98 -10.12 -10.79
N ASP A 431 -9.02 -9.07 -9.98
CA ASP A 431 -8.11 -8.88 -8.85
C ASP A 431 -8.19 -10.04 -7.86
N ASP A 432 -9.40 -10.47 -7.51
CA ASP A 432 -9.63 -11.64 -6.65
C ASP A 432 -9.03 -12.93 -7.24
N LYS A 433 -9.03 -13.09 -8.56
CA LYS A 433 -8.38 -14.23 -9.23
C LYS A 433 -6.85 -14.13 -9.19
N PHE A 434 -6.30 -12.92 -9.36
CA PHE A 434 -4.85 -12.70 -9.33
C PHE A 434 -4.26 -12.95 -7.94
N VAL A 435 -5.06 -12.78 -6.88
CA VAL A 435 -4.68 -13.14 -5.51
C VAL A 435 -4.41 -14.65 -5.40
N ILE A 436 -5.25 -15.47 -6.01
CA ILE A 436 -5.17 -16.94 -5.95
C ILE A 436 -4.03 -17.46 -6.82
N GLU A 437 -3.96 -16.98 -8.06
CA GLU A 437 -2.95 -17.37 -9.03
C GLU A 437 -2.55 -16.15 -9.85
N MET A 438 -1.37 -15.62 -9.57
CA MET A 438 -0.88 -14.44 -10.26
C MET A 438 -0.35 -14.82 -11.65
N PRO A 439 -0.95 -14.33 -12.76
CA PRO A 439 -0.46 -14.63 -14.09
C PRO A 439 0.84 -13.88 -14.40
N GLU A 440 1.59 -14.34 -15.41
CA GLU A 440 2.72 -13.60 -15.95
C GLU A 440 2.31 -12.19 -16.41
N GLU A 441 3.25 -11.25 -16.32
CA GLU A 441 3.01 -9.81 -16.48
C GLU A 441 2.30 -9.45 -17.79
N GLU A 442 2.73 -10.04 -18.92
CA GLU A 442 2.13 -9.75 -20.23
C GLU A 442 0.70 -10.31 -20.33
N ARG A 443 0.46 -11.51 -19.82
CA ARG A 443 -0.88 -12.10 -19.75
C ARG A 443 -1.80 -11.27 -18.85
N ALA A 444 -1.28 -10.77 -17.72
CA ALA A 444 -2.02 -9.89 -16.84
C ALA A 444 -2.45 -8.59 -17.55
N LYS A 445 -1.54 -7.95 -18.29
CA LYS A 445 -1.83 -6.76 -19.10
C LYS A 445 -2.88 -7.05 -20.19
N GLU A 446 -2.80 -8.19 -20.86
CA GLU A 446 -3.80 -8.59 -21.86
C GLU A 446 -5.20 -8.76 -21.25
N MET A 447 -5.30 -9.42 -20.09
CA MET A 447 -6.56 -9.59 -19.37
C MET A 447 -7.13 -8.26 -18.87
N ILE A 448 -6.28 -7.36 -18.36
CA ILE A 448 -6.68 -6.01 -17.95
C ILE A 448 -7.20 -5.21 -19.14
N LYS A 449 -6.47 -5.26 -20.25
CA LYS A 449 -6.85 -4.58 -21.48
C LYS A 449 -8.18 -5.12 -22.02
N SER A 450 -8.43 -6.42 -21.97
CA SER A 450 -9.71 -6.97 -22.45
C SER A 450 -10.88 -6.47 -21.61
N VAL A 451 -10.74 -6.41 -20.27
CA VAL A 451 -11.77 -5.86 -19.39
C VAL A 451 -12.05 -4.37 -19.66
N ILE A 452 -11.03 -3.59 -20.03
CA ILE A 452 -11.16 -2.14 -20.26
C ILE A 452 -11.54 -1.79 -21.72
N GLN A 453 -11.09 -2.57 -22.71
CA GLN A 453 -11.19 -2.21 -24.13
C GLN A 453 -12.13 -3.06 -24.94
N ASP A 454 -12.40 -4.30 -24.52
CA ASP A 454 -13.08 -5.31 -25.34
C ASP A 454 -14.60 -5.19 -25.19
N PHE A 455 -15.11 -4.00 -25.50
CA PHE A 455 -16.54 -3.70 -25.62
C PHE A 455 -17.07 -3.95 -27.04
N LYS A 456 -16.21 -4.38 -27.97
CA LYS A 456 -16.65 -4.94 -29.24
C LYS A 456 -17.29 -6.28 -28.92
N TYR A 457 -18.61 -6.35 -28.78
CA TYR A 457 -19.45 -7.46 -29.27
C TYR A 457 -20.91 -7.43 -28.81
N ARG A 458 -21.43 -6.39 -28.14
CA ARG A 458 -22.90 -6.24 -28.04
C ARG A 458 -23.35 -4.80 -28.20
N LYS A 459 -23.66 -4.45 -29.45
CA LYS A 459 -24.40 -3.24 -29.82
C LYS A 459 -25.71 -3.13 -29.00
N GLU A 460 -26.30 -4.28 -28.66
CA GLU A 460 -27.52 -4.44 -27.85
C GLU A 460 -27.37 -3.99 -26.38
N LEU A 461 -26.18 -4.09 -25.78
CA LEU A 461 -25.99 -3.81 -24.34
C LEU A 461 -25.67 -2.33 -24.05
N VAL A 462 -25.21 -1.60 -25.07
CA VAL A 462 -25.12 -0.13 -25.00
C VAL A 462 -26.53 0.44 -24.96
N GLU A 463 -27.48 -0.11 -25.72
CA GLU A 463 -28.88 0.33 -25.81
C GLU A 463 -29.70 -0.03 -24.55
N GLU A 464 -29.51 -1.20 -23.93
CA GLU A 464 -30.18 -1.58 -22.66
C GLU A 464 -29.82 -0.68 -21.47
N LEU A 465 -28.62 -0.08 -21.49
CA LEU A 465 -28.19 0.90 -20.48
C LEU A 465 -28.52 2.35 -20.87
N MET A 466 -29.25 2.59 -21.98
CA MET A 466 -29.70 3.94 -22.41
C MET A 466 -31.14 4.28 -21.99
N VAL A 467 -31.81 3.42 -21.22
CA VAL A 467 -33.08 3.73 -20.53
C VAL A 467 -32.83 4.16 -19.09
#